data_AF-A0A0B6Z8Z6-F1
#
_entry.id   AF-A0A0B6Z8Z6-F1
#
_cell.length_a   1.000
_cell.length_b   1.000
_cell.length_c   1.000
_cell.angle_alpha   90.00
_cell.angle_beta   90.00
_cell.angle_gamma   90.00
#
_symmetry.space_group_name_H-M   'P 1'
#
loop_
_entity.id
_entity.type
_entity.pdbx_description
1 polymer ?
#
loop_
_entity_poly.entity_id
_entity_poly.type
_entity_poly.pdbx_seq_one_letter_code
_entity_poly.pdbx_strand_id
1 'polypeptide(L)'
;MDNLMENIDWQCIHFNELDILLLVSAHEKSVLNEPLINGLTPLCLACKFEREDLVTILLHHGARTDICASNCGGKYPLHFACDSDGNRGVVLKLLKAKADINAQDNDGNTALHLTCKKNTLMLLYS
;
A
#
# COMPACT_ATOMS: atom_id res chain seq x y z
N MET A 1 -29.97 -18.12 -6.92
CA MET A 1 -28.53 -17.83 -7.13
C MET A 1 -28.23 -16.46 -6.51
N ASP A 2 -28.64 -16.21 -5.28
CA ASP A 2 -28.15 -16.73 -3.98
C ASP A 2 -26.85 -16.05 -3.54
N ASN A 3 -26.99 -14.76 -3.20
CA ASN A 3 -26.65 -14.19 -1.89
C ASN A 3 -25.41 -14.70 -1.14
N LEU A 4 -24.27 -14.83 -1.82
CA LEU A 4 -22.98 -15.15 -1.19
C LEU A 4 -22.11 -13.92 -0.87
N MET A 5 -22.57 -12.70 -1.16
CA MET A 5 -21.79 -11.47 -0.94
C MET A 5 -22.28 -10.62 0.25
N GLU A 6 -23.37 -11.03 0.91
CA GLU A 6 -24.12 -10.12 1.80
C GLU A 6 -23.85 -10.32 3.30
N ASN A 7 -22.95 -11.22 3.70
CA ASN A 7 -22.68 -11.42 5.13
C ASN A 7 -21.27 -11.94 5.43
N ILE A 8 -20.26 -11.23 4.91
CA ILE A 8 -18.91 -11.35 5.45
C ILE A 8 -18.81 -10.26 6.53
N ASP A 9 -18.97 -10.65 7.80
CA ASP A 9 -18.58 -9.82 8.94
C ASP A 9 -17.06 -9.60 8.87
N TRP A 10 -16.67 -8.57 8.12
CA TRP A 10 -15.31 -8.16 7.79
C TRP A 10 -14.57 -7.53 8.99
N GLN A 11 -15.19 -7.49 10.17
CA GLN A 11 -14.69 -6.72 11.31
C GLN A 11 -13.49 -7.35 12.03
N CYS A 12 -13.12 -8.61 11.76
CA CYS A 12 -12.05 -9.30 12.49
C CYS A 12 -11.08 -10.16 11.64
N ILE A 13 -11.14 -10.11 10.32
CA ILE A 13 -10.23 -10.92 9.50
C ILE A 13 -8.86 -10.26 9.53
N HIS A 14 -7.86 -10.98 10.03
CA HIS A 14 -6.45 -10.62 9.93
C HIS A 14 -6.14 -10.17 8.50
N PHE A 15 -6.04 -8.85 8.28
CA PHE A 15 -5.70 -8.25 6.99
C PHE A 15 -4.34 -8.81 6.53
N ASN A 16 -4.40 -9.84 5.69
CA ASN A 16 -3.31 -10.71 5.28
C ASN A 16 -3.40 -10.88 3.76
N GLU A 17 -2.27 -11.21 3.16
CA GLU A 17 -2.05 -11.66 1.77
C GLU A 17 -3.24 -12.29 1.04
N LEU A 18 -4.07 -13.07 1.75
CA LEU A 18 -5.28 -13.69 1.21
C LEU A 18 -6.31 -12.67 0.69
N ASP A 19 -6.50 -11.52 1.33
CA ASP A 19 -7.44 -10.49 0.86
C ASP A 19 -6.98 -9.88 -0.47
N ILE A 20 -5.67 -9.67 -0.60
CA ILE A 20 -5.05 -9.13 -1.83
C ILE A 20 -5.13 -10.17 -2.96
N LEU A 21 -4.85 -11.44 -2.67
CA LEU A 21 -4.93 -12.52 -3.65
C LEU A 21 -6.37 -12.83 -4.07
N LEU A 22 -7.33 -12.74 -3.15
CA LEU A 22 -8.75 -12.85 -3.47
C LEU A 22 -9.21 -11.71 -4.38
N LEU A 23 -8.73 -10.48 -4.14
CA LEU A 23 -8.99 -9.33 -5.02
C LEU A 23 -8.45 -9.55 -6.44
N VAL A 24 -7.21 -10.04 -6.57
CA VAL A 24 -6.55 -10.29 -7.86
C VAL A 24 -7.20 -11.45 -8.62
N SER A 25 -7.70 -12.47 -7.91
CA SER A 25 -8.32 -13.65 -8.52
C SER A 25 -9.82 -13.50 -8.83
N ALA A 26 -10.54 -12.66 -8.10
CA ALA A 26 -11.99 -12.60 -8.21
C ALA A 26 -12.50 -11.69 -9.35
N HIS A 27 -12.00 -10.46 -9.56
CA HIS A 27 -12.66 -9.50 -10.46
C HIS A 27 -11.71 -8.50 -11.16
N GLU A 28 -12.24 -7.83 -12.19
CA GLU A 28 -11.61 -6.86 -13.12
C GLU A 28 -10.60 -5.90 -12.49
N LYS A 29 -9.63 -5.45 -13.32
CA LYS A 29 -8.60 -4.44 -13.02
C LYS A 29 -9.07 -3.22 -12.21
N SER A 30 -10.36 -2.88 -12.20
CA SER A 30 -10.87 -1.68 -11.55
C SER A 30 -10.79 -1.73 -10.02
N VAL A 31 -10.93 -2.91 -9.40
CA VAL A 31 -11.00 -3.05 -7.93
C VAL A 31 -9.64 -2.83 -7.25
N LEU A 32 -8.53 -2.98 -7.99
CA LEU A 32 -7.16 -2.84 -7.46
C LEU A 32 -6.83 -1.41 -6.99
N ASN A 33 -7.64 -0.45 -7.43
CA ASN A 33 -7.45 0.98 -7.20
C ASN A 33 -8.43 1.55 -6.16
N GLU A 34 -9.47 0.79 -5.83
CA GLU A 34 -10.44 1.20 -4.83
C GLU A 34 -9.86 1.01 -3.41
N PRO A 35 -10.10 1.96 -2.49
CA PRO A 35 -9.72 1.78 -1.11
C PRO A 35 -10.52 0.61 -0.50
N LEU A 36 -9.80 -0.26 0.20
CA LEU A 36 -10.39 -1.30 1.04
C LEU A 36 -11.13 -0.68 2.22
N ILE A 37 -11.77 -1.52 3.03
CA ILE A 37 -12.64 -1.08 4.12
C ILE A 37 -11.89 -0.25 5.20
N ASN A 38 -10.57 -0.37 5.27
CA ASN A 38 -9.71 0.42 6.13
C ASN A 38 -9.22 1.75 5.50
N GLY A 39 -9.66 2.08 4.28
CA GLY A 39 -9.25 3.26 3.53
C GLY A 39 -7.89 3.16 2.85
N LEU A 40 -7.27 1.98 2.82
CA LEU A 40 -6.00 1.70 2.15
C LEU A 40 -6.26 1.03 0.80
N THR A 41 -5.49 1.39 -0.23
CA THR A 41 -5.48 0.61 -1.46
C THR A 41 -4.76 -0.73 -1.24
N PRO A 42 -5.06 -1.77 -2.04
CA PRO A 42 -4.33 -3.04 -2.02
C PRO A 42 -2.81 -2.85 -2.13
N LEU A 43 -2.37 -1.90 -2.97
CA LEU A 43 -0.96 -1.59 -3.16
C LEU A 43 -0.35 -0.94 -1.89
N CYS A 44 -1.05 -0.03 -1.23
CA CYS A 44 -0.61 0.54 0.04
C CYS A 44 -0.43 -0.54 1.13
N LEU A 45 -1.35 -1.51 1.22
CA LEU A 45 -1.22 -2.63 2.17
C LEU A 45 0.00 -3.49 1.86
N ALA A 46 0.19 -3.86 0.59
CA ALA A 46 1.35 -4.65 0.18
C ALA A 46 2.68 -3.94 0.52
N CYS A 47 2.72 -2.61 0.39
CA CYS A 47 3.87 -1.80 0.77
C CYS A 47 4.07 -1.75 2.29
N LYS A 48 2.98 -1.55 3.05
CA LYS A 48 3.01 -1.52 4.52
C LYS A 48 3.51 -2.83 5.14
N PHE A 49 3.18 -3.96 4.53
CA PHE A 49 3.58 -5.30 4.99
C PHE A 49 4.87 -5.83 4.34
N GLU A 50 5.58 -5.01 3.57
CA GLU A 50 6.87 -5.38 2.97
C GLU A 50 6.80 -6.58 2.01
N ARG A 51 5.64 -6.77 1.38
CA ARG A 51 5.37 -7.93 0.50
C ARG A 51 5.73 -7.61 -0.94
N GLU A 52 7.01 -7.74 -1.26
CA GLU A 52 7.53 -7.50 -2.61
C GLU A 52 6.83 -8.31 -3.72
N ASP A 53 6.43 -9.54 -3.43
CA ASP A 53 5.75 -10.42 -4.39
C ASP A 53 4.37 -9.86 -4.74
N LEU A 54 3.60 -9.47 -3.72
CA LEU A 54 2.27 -8.88 -3.89
C LEU A 54 2.35 -7.53 -4.60
N VAL A 55 3.32 -6.68 -4.25
CA VAL A 55 3.57 -5.42 -4.97
C VAL A 55 3.82 -5.70 -6.44
N THR A 56 4.59 -6.74 -6.77
CA THR A 56 4.87 -7.12 -8.16
C THR A 56 3.61 -7.55 -8.88
N ILE A 57 2.81 -8.44 -8.28
CA ILE A 57 1.57 -8.94 -8.86
C ILE A 57 0.59 -7.78 -9.09
N LEU A 58 0.38 -6.94 -8.08
CA LEU A 58 -0.52 -5.79 -8.16
C LEU A 58 -0.10 -4.81 -9.27
N LEU A 59 1.19 -4.48 -9.37
CA LEU A 59 1.71 -3.62 -10.42
C LEU A 59 1.55 -4.25 -11.82
N HIS A 60 1.78 -5.56 -11.96
CA HIS A 60 1.55 -6.27 -13.23
C HIS A 60 0.09 -6.26 -13.66
N HIS A 61 -0.83 -6.34 -12.69
CA HIS A 61 -2.26 -6.29 -12.94
C HIS A 61 -2.80 -4.86 -13.16
N GLY A 62 -1.96 -3.83 -13.03
CA GLY A 62 -2.31 -2.44 -13.32
C GLY A 62 -2.75 -1.62 -12.10
N ALA A 63 -2.36 -2.02 -10.89
CA ALA A 63 -2.53 -1.19 -9.70
C ALA A 63 -1.81 0.15 -9.87
N ARG A 64 -2.49 1.23 -9.50
CA ARG A 64 -1.99 2.58 -9.64
C ARG A 64 -1.20 3.02 -8.41
N THR A 65 -0.08 3.69 -8.67
CA THR A 65 0.83 4.23 -7.63
C THR A 65 0.46 5.65 -7.20
N ASP A 66 -0.43 6.32 -7.94
CA ASP A 66 -0.87 7.70 -7.74
C ASP A 66 -2.16 7.82 -6.93
N ILE A 67 -2.59 6.73 -6.27
CA ILE A 67 -3.76 6.72 -5.41
C ILE A 67 -3.30 6.73 -3.96
N CYS A 68 -3.74 7.74 -3.22
CA CYS A 68 -3.47 7.87 -1.80
C CYS A 68 -4.49 7.12 -0.94
N ALA A 69 -4.05 6.73 0.25
CA ALA A 69 -4.93 6.19 1.28
C ALA A 69 -5.79 7.30 1.89
N SER A 70 -7.10 7.14 1.84
CA SER A 70 -8.06 8.13 2.36
C SER A 70 -8.03 8.22 3.88
N ASN A 71 -7.80 7.10 4.57
CA ASN A 71 -7.88 7.02 6.04
C ASN A 71 -6.51 6.99 6.73
N CYS A 72 -5.43 7.28 6.00
CA CYS A 72 -4.06 7.28 6.53
C CYS A 72 -3.31 8.56 6.16
N GLY A 73 -3.98 9.70 6.33
CA GLY A 73 -3.37 11.02 6.13
C GLY A 73 -2.95 11.29 4.68
N GLY A 74 -3.62 10.70 3.68
CA GLY A 74 -3.25 10.92 2.27
C GLY A 74 -1.92 10.29 1.87
N LYS A 75 -1.40 9.33 2.65
CA LYS A 75 -0.17 8.62 2.31
C LYS A 75 -0.34 7.80 1.02
N TYR A 76 0.64 7.93 0.14
CA TYR A 76 0.77 7.13 -1.09
C TYR A 76 1.52 5.82 -0.82
N PRO A 77 1.46 4.81 -1.72
CA PRO A 77 2.19 3.55 -1.56
C PRO A 77 3.69 3.74 -1.27
N LEU A 78 4.31 4.75 -1.89
CA LEU A 78 5.72 5.09 -1.67
C LEU A 78 5.99 5.60 -0.25
N HIS A 79 5.06 6.35 0.35
CA HIS A 79 5.18 6.76 1.75
C HIS A 79 5.18 5.54 2.68
N PHE A 80 4.27 4.58 2.46
CA PHE A 80 4.24 3.34 3.24
C PHE A 80 5.50 2.49 3.06
N ALA A 81 6.01 2.41 1.84
CA ALA A 81 7.27 1.71 1.58
C ALA A 81 8.44 2.36 2.35
N CYS A 82 8.47 3.69 2.45
CA CYS A 82 9.50 4.45 3.16
C CYS A 82 9.31 4.51 4.68
N ASP A 83 8.12 4.22 5.19
CA ASP A 83 7.80 4.22 6.64
C ASP A 83 8.36 2.97 7.36
N SER A 84 8.78 1.94 6.62
CA SER A 84 9.30 0.67 7.17
C SER A 84 10.83 0.55 7.04
N ASP A 85 11.48 -0.01 8.07
CA ASP A 85 12.95 -0.17 8.15
C ASP A 85 13.42 -1.40 7.34
N GLY A 86 13.26 -1.40 6.01
CA GLY A 86 13.69 -2.57 5.22
C GLY A 86 13.21 -2.66 3.79
N ASN A 87 12.30 -1.78 3.38
CA ASN A 87 11.51 -1.93 2.16
C ASN A 87 12.21 -1.55 0.85
N ARG A 88 13.53 -1.75 0.75
CA ARG A 88 14.34 -1.27 -0.38
C ARG A 88 13.88 -1.86 -1.71
N GLY A 89 13.51 -3.14 -1.76
CA GLY A 89 13.02 -3.77 -2.99
C GLY A 89 11.60 -3.33 -3.36
N VAL A 90 10.70 -3.11 -2.39
CA VAL A 90 9.38 -2.51 -2.62
C VAL A 90 9.53 -1.10 -3.20
N VAL A 91 10.37 -0.25 -2.60
CA VAL A 91 10.64 1.12 -3.08
C VAL A 91 11.15 1.08 -4.53
N LEU A 92 12.12 0.22 -4.83
CA LEU A 92 12.64 0.08 -6.19
C LEU A 92 11.57 -0.34 -7.20
N LYS A 93 10.64 -1.23 -6.83
CA LYS A 93 9.53 -1.64 -7.70
C LYS A 93 8.53 -0.51 -7.95
N LEU A 94 8.19 0.26 -6.91
CA LEU A 94 7.32 1.44 -7.05
C LEU A 94 7.96 2.53 -7.93
N LEU A 95 9.26 2.78 -7.77
CA LEU A 95 10.00 3.73 -8.62
C LEU A 95 10.03 3.28 -10.08
N LYS A 96 10.24 1.98 -10.33
CA LYS A 96 10.15 1.40 -11.68
C LYS A 96 8.73 1.55 -12.27
N ALA A 97 7.71 1.51 -11.42
CA ALA A 97 6.32 1.77 -11.79
C ALA A 97 5.97 3.27 -11.86
N LYS A 98 6.97 4.17 -11.91
CA LYS A 98 6.81 5.62 -12.02
C LYS A 98 5.97 6.25 -10.90
N ALA A 99 6.06 5.69 -9.68
CA ALA A 99 5.50 6.35 -8.51
C ALA A 99 6.13 7.75 -8.34
N ASP A 100 5.30 8.74 -8.02
CA ASP A 100 5.78 10.11 -7.81
C ASP A 100 6.52 10.20 -6.46
N ILE A 101 7.80 10.54 -6.54
CA ILE A 101 8.68 10.73 -5.38
C ILE A 101 8.41 12.03 -4.63
N ASN A 102 7.79 13.00 -5.30
CA ASN A 102 7.47 14.31 -4.76
C ASN A 102 6.03 14.41 -4.28
N ALA A 103 5.25 13.33 -4.39
CA ALA A 103 3.91 13.27 -3.82
C ALA A 103 3.97 13.61 -2.34
N GLN A 104 3.07 14.49 -1.91
CA GLN A 104 2.95 14.95 -0.54
C GLN A 104 1.74 14.28 0.11
N ASP A 105 1.92 13.82 1.34
CA ASP A 105 0.80 13.45 2.21
C ASP A 105 0.06 14.70 2.73
N ASN A 106 -1.00 14.51 3.50
CA ASN A 106 -1.82 15.61 4.02
C ASN A 106 -1.04 16.55 4.97
N ASP A 107 0.07 16.08 5.54
CA ASP A 107 0.96 16.85 6.40
C ASP A 107 2.05 17.59 5.59
N GLY A 108 2.02 17.48 4.26
CA GLY A 108 3.02 18.07 3.36
C GLY A 108 4.34 17.30 3.31
N ASN A 109 4.42 16.12 3.93
CA ASN A 109 5.62 15.30 3.91
C ASN A 109 5.70 14.53 2.60
N THR A 110 6.92 14.38 2.08
CA THR A 110 7.20 13.45 0.98
C THR A 110 7.74 12.13 1.54
N ALA A 111 7.80 11.10 0.70
CA ALA A 111 8.38 9.81 1.09
C ALA A 111 9.79 9.96 1.67
N LEU A 112 10.61 10.87 1.12
CA LEU A 112 11.94 11.16 1.64
C LEU A 112 11.91 11.78 3.05
N HIS A 113 10.99 12.72 3.32
CA HIS A 113 10.83 13.31 4.66
C HIS A 113 10.55 12.23 5.71
N LEU A 114 9.74 11.22 5.38
CA LEU A 114 9.47 10.09 6.28
C LEU A 114 10.72 9.24 6.53
N THR A 115 11.52 8.95 5.49
CA THR A 115 12.78 8.20 5.68
C THR A 115 13.77 8.93 6.57
N CYS A 116 13.90 10.26 6.42
CA CYS A 116 14.79 11.05 7.25
C CYS A 116 14.33 11.04 8.71
N LYS A 117 13.04 11.28 8.96
CA LYS A 117 12.46 11.27 10.32
C LYS A 117 12.75 9.96 11.05
N LYS A 118 12.70 8.84 10.35
CA LYS A 118 12.96 7.52 10.92
C LYS A 118 14.44 7.21 11.08
N ASN A 119 15.28 7.54 10.10
CA ASN A 119 16.73 7.36 10.22
C ASN A 119 17.36 8.28 11.28
N THR A 120 16.80 9.47 11.52
CA THR A 120 17.20 10.31 12.65
C THR A 120 16.91 9.63 13.99
N LEU A 121 15.82 8.87 14.10
CA LEU A 121 15.60 8.01 15.27
C LEU A 121 16.67 6.90 15.34
N MET A 122 17.03 6.27 14.21
CA MET A 122 18.08 5.23 14.18
C MET A 122 19.46 5.76 14.64
N LEU A 123 19.84 6.99 14.28
CA LEU A 123 21.10 7.62 14.72
C LEU A 123 21.11 8.04 16.20
N LEU A 124 19.95 8.19 16.84
CA LEU A 124 19.85 8.55 18.26
C LEU A 124 19.83 7.32 19.19
N TYR A 125 19.66 6.12 18.64
CA TYR A 125 19.64 4.86 19.40
C TYR A 125 20.82 3.91 19.10
N SER A 126 21.85 4.38 18.36
CA SER A 126 23.12 3.67 18.14
C SER A 126 24.17 4.08 19.17
#